data_AF-A0A389MME7-F1
#
_entry.id   AF-A0A389MME7-F1
#
_cell.length_a   1.000
_cell.length_b   1.000
_cell.length_c   1.000
_cell.angle_alpha   90.00
_cell.angle_beta   90.00
_cell.angle_gamma   90.00
#
_symmetry.space_group_name_H-M   'P 1'
#
loop_
_entity.id
_entity.type
_entity.pdbx_description
1 polymer ?
#
loop_
_entity_poly.entity_id
_entity_poly.type
_entity_poly.pdbx_seq_one_letter_code
_entity_poly.pdbx_strand_id
1 'polypeptide(L)'
;MAERIKMSRRWWVICGAAALCSACVAADPQTLFLKSDGGPIGAADGQQFQADMTICRAEAAKASVGAQDCKGGALYCLEFDAKRQRELSEIKEGCMAQKGYRLRTPGTRI
;
A
#
# COMPACT_ATOMS: atom_id res chain seq x y z
N MET A 1 -43.04 -31.46 8.64
CA MET A 1 -42.64 -30.66 7.46
C MET A 1 -41.13 -30.60 7.44
N ALA A 2 -40.48 -31.38 6.58
CA ALA A 2 -39.01 -31.45 6.50
C ALA A 2 -38.62 -31.54 5.02
N GLU A 3 -38.50 -30.39 4.37
CA GLU A 3 -38.01 -30.30 2.99
C GLU A 3 -36.49 -30.49 2.98
N ARG A 4 -36.07 -31.64 2.43
CA ARG A 4 -34.67 -31.93 2.13
C ARG A 4 -34.16 -30.94 1.09
N ILE A 5 -33.28 -30.06 1.53
CA ILE A 5 -32.45 -29.20 0.68
C ILE A 5 -31.53 -30.12 -0.15
N LYS A 6 -31.98 -30.47 -1.36
CA LYS A 6 -31.20 -31.23 -2.35
C LYS A 6 -30.25 -30.24 -3.04
N MET A 7 -29.28 -29.74 -2.28
CA MET A 7 -28.28 -28.79 -2.76
C MET A 7 -27.38 -29.51 -3.77
N SER A 8 -27.64 -29.24 -5.06
CA SER A 8 -26.97 -29.92 -6.16
C SER A 8 -25.46 -29.66 -6.13
N ARG A 9 -24.69 -30.73 -6.31
CA ARG A 9 -23.20 -30.77 -6.33
C ARG A 9 -22.55 -29.68 -7.22
N ARG A 10 -23.29 -29.14 -8.19
CA ARG A 10 -22.87 -28.06 -9.11
C ARG A 10 -22.70 -26.71 -8.40
N TRP A 11 -23.46 -26.43 -7.35
CA TRP A 11 -23.37 -25.16 -6.62
C TRP A 11 -22.12 -25.06 -5.75
N TRP A 12 -21.61 -26.18 -5.24
CA TRP A 12 -20.34 -26.23 -4.49
C TRP A 12 -19.13 -25.85 -5.34
N VAL A 13 -19.14 -26.21 -6.64
CA VAL A 13 -18.03 -25.91 -7.56
C VAL A 13 -17.96 -24.41 -7.89
N ILE A 14 -19.12 -23.75 -8.04
CA ILE A 14 -19.20 -22.32 -8.39
C ILE A 14 -18.74 -21.44 -7.21
N CYS A 15 -19.17 -21.76 -5.99
CA CYS A 15 -18.70 -21.03 -4.80
C CYS A 15 -17.21 -21.26 -4.50
N GLY A 16 -16.69 -22.47 -4.77
CA GLY A 16 -15.26 -22.76 -4.62
C GLY A 16 -14.37 -21.97 -5.59
N ALA A 17 -14.79 -21.82 -6.85
CA ALA A 17 -14.04 -21.06 -7.85
C ALA A 17 -14.01 -19.55 -7.54
N ALA A 18 -15.10 -19.00 -7.02
CA ALA A 18 -15.17 -17.58 -6.64
C ALA A 18 -14.21 -17.25 -5.47
N ALA A 19 -14.03 -18.17 -4.52
CA ALA A 19 -13.13 -17.98 -3.38
C ALA A 19 -11.64 -17.95 -3.78
N LEU A 20 -11.23 -18.68 -4.84
CA LEU A 20 -9.85 -18.64 -5.33
C LEU A 20 -9.50 -17.35 -6.06
N CYS A 21 -10.45 -16.71 -6.75
CA CYS A 21 -10.18 -15.45 -7.45
C CYS A 21 -10.00 -14.23 -6.52
N SER A 22 -10.51 -14.27 -5.29
CA SER A 22 -10.33 -13.17 -4.33
C SER A 22 -8.94 -13.10 -3.68
N ALA A 23 -8.10 -14.15 -3.83
CA ALA A 23 -6.79 -14.18 -3.18
C ALA A 23 -5.69 -13.41 -3.95
N CYS A 24 -5.89 -13.05 -5.22
CA CYS A 24 -4.87 -12.38 -6.04
C CYS A 24 -4.83 -10.85 -5.89
N VAL A 25 -5.80 -10.22 -5.21
CA VAL A 25 -5.92 -8.75 -5.16
C VAL A 25 -5.27 -8.14 -3.91
N ALA A 26 -4.82 -8.95 -2.94
CA ALA A 26 -4.28 -8.47 -1.67
C ALA A 26 -2.74 -8.35 -1.63
N ALA A 27 -2.07 -8.28 -2.78
CA ALA A 27 -0.65 -7.95 -2.82
C ALA A 27 -0.48 -6.43 -2.75
N ASP A 28 -0.49 -5.90 -1.52
CA ASP A 28 -0.10 -4.52 -1.24
C ASP A 28 1.31 -4.30 -1.83
N PRO A 29 1.53 -3.29 -2.70
CA PRO A 29 2.82 -3.08 -3.32
C PRO A 29 3.87 -2.83 -2.25
N GLN A 30 4.69 -3.84 -1.97
CA GLN A 30 5.79 -3.74 -1.02
C GLN A 30 6.81 -2.74 -1.58
N THR A 31 6.72 -1.49 -1.15
CA THR A 31 7.73 -0.48 -1.42
C THR A 31 9.02 -0.88 -0.71
N LEU A 32 9.99 -1.36 -1.48
CA LEU A 32 11.30 -1.74 -0.98
C LEU A 32 12.17 -0.49 -0.90
N PHE A 33 12.68 -0.18 0.28
CA PHE A 33 13.66 0.88 0.49
C PHE A 33 15.05 0.25 0.62
N LEU A 34 16.03 0.80 -0.08
CA LEU A 34 17.44 0.43 0.01
C LEU A 34 18.21 1.59 0.63
N LYS A 35 19.25 1.29 1.40
CA LYS A 35 20.18 2.32 1.88
C LYS A 35 20.96 2.88 0.69
N SER A 36 21.17 4.19 0.66
CA SER A 36 21.76 4.91 -0.48
C SER A 36 23.24 4.60 -0.70
N ASP A 37 23.90 4.06 0.32
CA ASP A 37 25.27 3.54 0.28
C ASP A 37 25.36 2.15 -0.39
N GLY A 38 24.23 1.57 -0.81
CA GLY A 38 24.15 0.24 -1.44
C GLY A 38 24.23 -0.91 -0.44
N GLY A 39 24.36 -0.63 0.86
CA GLY A 39 24.39 -1.64 1.91
C GLY A 39 23.02 -2.27 2.13
N PRO A 40 22.93 -3.58 2.41
CA PRO A 40 21.70 -4.18 2.87
C PRO A 40 21.31 -3.58 4.23
N ILE A 41 20.02 -3.34 4.47
CA ILE A 41 19.52 -2.99 5.80
C ILE A 41 19.67 -4.26 6.66
N GLY A 42 20.71 -4.31 7.49
CA GLY A 42 20.99 -5.43 8.38
C GLY A 42 20.03 -5.48 9.57
N ALA A 43 20.15 -6.52 10.41
CA ALA A 43 19.31 -6.66 11.61
C ALA A 43 19.48 -5.50 12.60
N ALA A 44 20.67 -4.89 12.67
CA ALA A 44 20.94 -3.71 13.47
C ALA A 44 20.32 -2.41 12.88
N ASP A 45 20.37 -2.26 11.55
CA ASP A 45 19.76 -1.13 10.85
C ASP A 45 18.23 -1.24 10.77
N GLY A 46 17.67 -2.44 10.93
CA GLY A 46 16.23 -2.68 10.82
C GLY A 46 15.40 -1.87 11.82
N GLN A 47 15.86 -1.73 13.06
CA GLN A 47 15.19 -0.89 14.06
C GLN A 47 15.24 0.60 13.69
N GLN A 48 16.39 1.06 13.20
CA GLN A 48 16.56 2.44 12.76
C GLN A 48 15.71 2.74 11.52
N PHE A 49 15.65 1.80 10.57
CA PHE A 49 14.77 1.89 9.42
C PHE A 49 13.30 2.02 9.82
N GLN A 50 12.82 1.20 10.78
CA GLN A 50 11.45 1.29 11.27
C GLN A 50 11.16 2.63 11.96
N ALA A 51 12.12 3.15 12.72
CA ALA A 51 12.01 4.46 13.35
C ALA A 51 11.95 5.59 12.31
N ASP A 52 12.87 5.62 11.35
CA ASP A 52 12.90 6.62 10.28
C ASP A 52 11.64 6.55 9.40
N MET A 53 11.19 5.33 9.07
CA MET A 53 9.96 5.11 8.32
C MET A 53 8.73 5.63 9.08
N THR A 54 8.68 5.43 10.40
CA THR A 54 7.60 5.97 11.24
C THR A 54 7.60 7.49 11.27
N ILE A 55 8.77 8.11 11.36
CA ILE A 55 8.92 9.57 11.30
C ILE A 55 8.43 10.09 9.95
N CYS A 56 8.89 9.51 8.85
CA CYS A 56 8.49 9.94 7.51
C CYS A 56 6.99 9.73 7.24
N ARG A 57 6.38 8.68 7.80
CA ARG A 57 4.92 8.51 7.77
C ARG A 57 4.19 9.59 8.56
N ALA A 58 4.70 9.97 9.73
CA ALA A 58 4.13 11.04 10.53
C ALA A 58 4.24 12.40 9.82
N GLU A 59 5.35 12.66 9.11
CA GLU A 59 5.50 13.86 8.29
C GLU A 59 4.52 13.93 7.13
N ALA A 60 4.36 12.83 6.38
CA ALA A 60 3.32 12.74 5.36
C ALA A 60 1.92 12.94 5.96
N ALA A 61 1.61 12.31 7.10
CA ALA A 61 0.33 12.49 7.77
C ALA A 61 0.07 13.95 8.18
N LYS A 62 1.08 14.69 8.65
CA LYS A 62 0.96 16.13 8.93
C LYS A 62 0.60 16.93 7.68
N ALA A 63 1.21 16.63 6.53
CA ALA A 63 0.88 17.28 5.27
C ALA A 63 -0.58 16.97 4.85
N SER A 64 -1.09 15.79 5.17
CA SER A 64 -2.48 15.41 4.87
C SER A 64 -3.51 16.23 5.64
N VAL A 65 -3.21 16.72 6.84
CA VAL A 65 -4.16 17.47 7.70
C VAL A 65 -4.48 18.86 7.11
N GLY A 66 -3.60 19.40 6.27
CA GLY A 66 -3.84 20.66 5.55
C GLY A 66 -4.61 20.50 4.24
N ALA A 67 -4.90 19.26 3.81
CA ALA A 67 -5.59 19.04 2.55
C ALA A 67 -7.07 19.43 2.68
N GLN A 68 -7.53 20.32 1.79
CA GLN A 68 -8.92 20.74 1.72
C GLN A 68 -9.85 19.55 1.46
N ASP A 69 -11.04 19.56 2.06
CA ASP A 69 -12.07 18.56 1.80
C ASP A 69 -12.47 18.57 0.32
N CYS A 70 -12.72 17.39 -0.26
CA CYS A 70 -13.22 17.30 -1.62
C CYS A 70 -14.60 17.99 -1.71
N LYS A 71 -14.67 19.08 -2.46
CA LYS A 71 -15.92 19.79 -2.79
C LYS A 71 -16.32 19.55 -4.25
N GLY A 72 -16.61 18.30 -4.59
CA GLY A 72 -17.05 17.89 -5.94
C GLY A 72 -17.86 16.58 -5.94
N GLY A 73 -18.31 16.14 -7.12
CA GLY A 73 -19.00 14.85 -7.27
C GLY A 73 -18.07 13.64 -7.02
N ALA A 74 -18.65 12.45 -6.86
CA ALA A 74 -17.91 11.23 -6.46
C ALA A 74 -16.69 10.90 -7.35
N LEU A 75 -16.78 11.13 -8.67
CA LEU A 75 -15.67 10.89 -9.58
C LEU A 75 -14.50 11.87 -9.36
N TYR A 76 -14.81 13.13 -9.07
CA TYR A 76 -13.83 14.17 -8.77
C TYR A 76 -13.13 13.89 -7.44
N CYS A 77 -13.87 13.40 -6.44
CA CYS A 77 -13.29 13.02 -5.16
C CYS A 77 -12.36 11.81 -5.26
N LEU A 78 -12.67 10.83 -6.12
CA LEU A 78 -11.75 9.72 -6.40
C LEU A 78 -10.43 10.20 -7.00
N GLU A 79 -10.47 11.13 -7.96
CA GLU A 79 -9.24 11.69 -8.55
C GLU A 79 -8.47 12.55 -7.54
N PHE A 80 -9.19 13.34 -6.73
CA PHE A 80 -8.58 14.14 -5.67
C PHE A 80 -7.89 13.27 -4.63
N ASP A 81 -8.54 12.21 -4.16
CA ASP A 81 -7.93 11.24 -3.24
C ASP A 81 -6.73 10.55 -3.88
N ALA A 82 -6.80 10.17 -5.16
CA ALA A 82 -5.67 9.59 -5.87
C ALA A 82 -4.47 10.55 -5.96
N LYS A 83 -4.72 11.84 -6.24
CA LYS A 83 -3.67 12.88 -6.25
C LYS A 83 -3.06 13.08 -4.86
N ARG A 84 -3.91 13.20 -3.85
CA ARG A 84 -3.48 13.33 -2.45
C ARG A 84 -2.62 12.14 -2.02
N GLN A 85 -3.01 10.91 -2.34
CA GLN A 85 -2.21 9.72 -2.03
C GLN A 85 -0.83 9.75 -2.71
N ARG A 86 -0.74 10.26 -3.95
CA ARG A 86 0.55 10.45 -4.63
C ARG A 86 1.43 11.48 -3.95
N GLU A 87 0.89 12.66 -3.64
CA GLU A 87 1.63 13.71 -2.93
C GLU A 87 2.16 13.23 -1.57
N LEU A 88 1.34 12.49 -0.82
CA LEU A 88 1.74 11.88 0.45
C LEU A 88 2.84 10.84 0.27
N SER A 89 2.81 10.06 -0.82
CA SER A 89 3.88 9.11 -1.15
C SER A 89 5.18 9.83 -1.50
N GLU A 90 5.13 10.93 -2.25
CA GLU A 90 6.30 11.74 -2.62
C GLU A 90 6.95 12.39 -1.39
N ILE A 91 6.16 12.92 -0.44
CA ILE A 91 6.67 13.46 0.83
C ILE A 91 7.38 12.38 1.63
N LYS A 92 6.75 11.21 1.76
CA LYS A 92 7.33 10.06 2.46
C LYS A 92 8.65 9.63 1.80
N GLU A 93 8.69 9.55 0.48
CA GLU A 93 9.87 9.20 -0.30
C GLU A 93 10.99 10.23 -0.14
N GLY A 94 10.67 11.53 -0.19
CA GLY A 94 11.62 12.62 0.03
C GLY A 94 12.23 12.59 1.43
N CYS A 95 11.42 12.36 2.47
CA CYS A 95 11.92 12.19 3.84
C CYS A 95 12.86 10.98 3.93
N MET A 96 12.47 9.83 3.37
CA MET A 96 13.32 8.64 3.36
C MET A 96 14.63 8.88 2.59
N ALA A 97 14.59 9.64 1.49
CA ALA A 97 15.78 10.05 0.74
C ALA A 97 16.74 10.91 1.55
N GLN A 98 16.24 11.86 2.34
CA GLN A 98 17.06 12.67 3.26
C GLN A 98 17.70 11.83 4.37
N LYS A 99 17.03 10.76 4.78
CA LYS A 99 17.52 9.77 5.75
C LYS A 99 18.52 8.78 5.14
N GLY A 100 18.81 8.88 3.84
CA GLY A 100 19.75 8.00 3.14
C GLY A 100 19.12 6.70 2.66
N TYR A 101 17.81 6.68 2.39
CA TYR A 101 17.12 5.53 1.78
C TYR A 101 16.57 5.91 0.41
N ARG A 102 16.71 5.03 -0.59
CA ARG A 102 16.10 5.20 -1.91
C ARG A 102 15.01 4.17 -2.13
N LEU A 103 13.96 4.60 -2.83
CA LEU A 103 12.91 3.68 -3.25
C LEU A 103 13.46 2.76 -4.36
N ARG A 104 13.36 1.46 -4.17
CA ARG A 104 13.59 0.46 -5.21
C ARG A 104 12.25 0.12 -5.83
N THR A 105 11.99 0.68 -7.01
CA THR A 105 10.89 0.18 -7.85
C THR A 105 11.28 -1.19 -8.43
N PRO A 106 10.37 -2.18 -8.46
CA PRO A 106 10.62 -3.43 -9.16
C PRO A 106 10.80 -3.13 -10.66
N GLY A 107 12.05 -3.01 -11.12
CA GLY A 107 12.40 -2.69 -12.51
C GLY A 107 13.64 -1.80 -12.69
N THR A 108 14.09 -1.08 -11.66
CA THR A 108 15.34 -0.30 -11.72
C THR A 108 16.55 -1.23 -11.52
N ARG A 109 17.29 -1.51 -12.61
CA ARG A 109 18.63 -2.13 -12.52
C ARG A 109 19.64 -1.08 -12.02
N ILE A 110 20.50 -1.52 -11.12
CA ILE A 110 21.67 -0.78 -10.62
C ILE A 110 22.76 -0.82 -11.68
#